data_AF-A0AAW8RR42-F1
#
_entry.id   AF-A0AAW8RR42-F1
#
_cell.length_a   1.000
_cell.length_b   1.000
_cell.length_c   1.000
_cell.angle_alpha   90.00
_cell.angle_beta   90.00
_cell.angle_gamma   90.00
#
_symmetry.space_group_name_H-M   'P 1'
#
loop_
_entity.id
_entity.type
_entity.pdbx_description
1 polymer ?
#
loop_
_entity_poly.entity_id
_entity_poly.type
_entity_poly.pdbx_seq_one_letter_code
_entity_poly.pdbx_strand_id
1 'polypeptide(L)'
;MEINVFQALLIGLIYYLSINGTPWLTLLGSTVLARPLICGTLVGLVLGDVVQGCVIGAAISLPYLAYISAGGTVPMDPGLAGTLGTALAMAANASPEVAVSMAVPIGLLGTVIWIAHMTVDISFLHMIDKAADDLNSKKIDRIQMFIPQLFLMLISVIPVFIVAYFGSGVVKDILDALEGKPLHVLEVIGGVLPALGVAMILKSIMSKDTAAFYFLGFVLAVYLELPIIAVSILAFITAFVYTQLFFKPNQV
;
A
#
# COMPACT_ATOMS: atom_id res chain seq x y z
N MET A 1 16.39 -10.31 14.95
CA MET A 1 16.56 -9.08 15.74
C MET A 1 15.34 -8.93 16.62
N GLU A 2 15.51 -8.67 17.92
CA GLU A 2 14.38 -8.45 18.82
C GLU A 2 13.91 -6.99 18.73
N ILE A 3 12.62 -6.79 18.48
CA ILE A 3 12.03 -5.45 18.38
C ILE A 3 11.66 -5.00 19.79
N ASN A 4 12.24 -3.89 20.24
CA ASN A 4 11.90 -3.32 21.55
C ASN A 4 10.46 -2.77 21.55
N VAL A 5 9.80 -2.74 22.70
CA VAL A 5 8.48 -2.14 22.95
C VAL A 5 8.39 -0.73 22.34
N PHE A 6 9.44 0.08 22.50
CA PHE A 6 9.47 1.43 21.94
C PHE A 6 9.49 1.43 20.40
N GLN A 7 10.24 0.51 19.79
CA GLN A 7 10.30 0.36 18.33
C GLN A 7 8.97 -0.17 17.78
N ALA A 8 8.35 -1.15 18.45
CA ALA A 8 7.04 -1.69 18.08
C ALA A 8 5.95 -0.60 18.10
N LEU A 9 5.99 0.30 19.09
CA LEU A 9 5.06 1.43 19.19
C LEU A 9 5.27 2.45 18.07
N LEU A 10 6.54 2.76 17.74
CA LEU A 10 6.87 3.62 16.61
C LEU A 10 6.44 3.03 15.27
N ILE A 11 6.59 1.72 15.06
CA ILE A 11 6.12 1.02 13.85
C ILE A 11 4.59 1.12 13.74
N GLY A 12 3.86 0.94 14.85
CA GLY A 12 2.42 1.14 14.91
C GLY A 12 2.00 2.58 14.56
N LEU A 13 2.73 3.57 15.07
CA LEU A 13 2.49 4.97 14.74
C LEU A 13 2.79 5.28 13.27
N ILE A 14 3.86 4.72 12.69
CA ILE A 14 4.17 4.87 11.26
C ILE A 14 3.03 4.33 10.41
N TYR A 15 2.48 3.16 10.77
CA TYR A 15 1.32 2.60 10.07
C TYR A 15 0.09 3.51 10.21
N TYR A 16 -0.24 3.97 11.41
CA TYR A 16 -1.35 4.92 11.62
C TYR A 16 -1.20 6.19 10.78
N LEU A 17 0.00 6.77 10.71
CA LEU A 17 0.29 7.95 9.89
C LEU A 17 0.22 7.67 8.37
N SER A 18 0.38 6.41 7.96
CA SER A 18 0.23 5.98 6.57
C SER A 18 -1.24 5.83 6.13
N ILE A 19 -2.19 5.76 7.07
CA ILE A 19 -3.59 5.51 6.76
C ILE A 19 -4.31 6.78 6.30
N ASN A 20 -5.16 6.61 5.27
CA ASN A 20 -6.13 7.59 4.80
C ASN A 20 -7.01 8.10 5.94
N GLY A 21 -7.05 9.42 6.15
CA GLY A 21 -7.96 10.04 7.13
C GLY A 21 -7.26 10.69 8.31
N THR A 22 -5.94 10.51 8.46
CA THR A 22 -5.16 11.23 9.48
C THR A 22 -5.16 12.74 9.23
N PRO A 23 -5.69 13.58 10.16
CA PRO A 23 -5.73 15.03 10.00
C PRO A 23 -4.33 15.66 9.86
N TRP A 24 -3.32 14.99 10.43
CA TRP A 24 -1.96 15.47 10.60
C TRP A 24 -1.15 15.48 9.29
N LEU A 25 -1.41 14.52 8.40
CA LEU A 25 -0.68 14.36 7.15
C LEU A 25 -1.57 14.52 5.92
N THR A 26 -2.90 14.66 6.10
CA THR A 26 -3.85 14.91 5.01
C THR A 26 -3.69 13.88 3.86
N LEU A 27 -3.86 14.29 2.60
CA LEU A 27 -3.70 13.45 1.41
C LEU A 27 -2.29 12.80 1.26
N LEU A 28 -1.28 13.26 2.00
CA LEU A 28 0.10 12.72 1.92
C LEU A 28 0.24 11.36 2.62
N GLY A 29 -0.61 11.08 3.62
CA GLY A 29 -0.61 9.78 4.30
C GLY A 29 -0.84 8.63 3.32
N SER A 30 -1.83 8.74 2.45
CA SER A 30 -2.23 7.64 1.58
C SER A 30 -1.61 7.60 0.20
N THR A 31 -1.17 8.73 -0.34
CA THR A 31 -0.51 8.76 -1.65
C THR A 31 0.99 8.52 -1.55
N VAL A 32 1.61 8.97 -0.46
CA VAL A 32 3.06 8.95 -0.27
C VAL A 32 3.42 7.94 0.81
N LEU A 33 2.94 8.11 2.04
CA LEU A 33 3.38 7.26 3.16
C LEU A 33 2.90 5.82 3.04
N ALA A 34 1.68 5.56 2.57
CA ALA A 34 1.16 4.19 2.38
C ALA A 34 1.91 3.37 1.32
N ARG A 35 2.86 3.96 0.58
CA ARG A 35 3.69 3.20 -0.36
C ARG A 35 4.69 2.34 0.43
N PRO A 36 4.80 1.03 0.14
CA PRO A 36 5.66 0.15 0.92
C PRO A 36 7.13 0.57 0.97
N LEU A 37 7.61 1.26 -0.07
CA LEU A 37 8.96 1.84 -0.14
C LEU A 37 9.20 2.83 1.00
N ILE A 38 8.25 3.73 1.25
CA ILE A 38 8.40 4.80 2.23
C ILE A 38 8.17 4.25 3.63
N CYS A 39 7.12 3.44 3.82
CA CYS A 39 6.90 2.69 5.06
C CYS A 39 8.14 1.87 5.45
N GLY A 40 8.69 1.10 4.51
CA GLY A 40 9.86 0.25 4.75
C GLY A 40 11.11 1.04 5.09
N THR A 41 11.31 2.19 4.44
CA THR A 41 12.42 3.11 4.77
C THR A 41 12.28 3.69 6.18
N LEU A 42 11.07 4.12 6.58
CA LEU A 42 10.80 4.63 7.93
C LEU A 42 10.95 3.56 9.00
N VAL A 43 10.51 2.33 8.72
CA VAL A 43 10.71 1.18 9.60
C VAL A 43 12.19 0.84 9.72
N GLY A 44 12.95 0.87 8.62
CA GLY A 44 14.41 0.70 8.64
C GLY A 44 15.11 1.73 9.53
N LEU A 45 14.63 2.99 9.53
CA LEU A 45 15.13 4.03 10.43
C LEU A 45 14.85 3.72 11.91
N VAL A 46 13.67 3.20 12.23
CA VAL A 46 13.32 2.79 13.60
C VAL A 46 14.14 1.58 14.07
N LEU A 47 14.42 0.66 13.14
CA LEU A 47 15.16 -0.58 13.41
C LEU A 47 16.68 -0.44 13.33
N GLY A 48 17.19 0.69 12.81
CA GLY A 48 18.62 1.02 12.78
C GLY A 48 19.35 0.70 11.47
N ASP A 49 18.68 0.12 10.48
CA ASP A 49 19.21 -0.10 9.12
C ASP A 49 18.24 0.42 8.06
N VAL A 50 18.49 1.66 7.65
CA VAL A 50 17.68 2.36 6.64
C VAL A 50 17.84 1.75 5.26
N VAL A 51 19.03 1.24 4.92
CA VAL A 51 19.32 0.70 3.58
C VAL A 51 18.58 -0.62 3.40
N GLN A 52 18.70 -1.52 4.38
CA GLN A 52 17.98 -2.78 4.36
C GLN A 52 16.46 -2.56 4.34
N GLY A 53 15.95 -1.63 5.16
CA GLY A 53 14.52 -1.28 5.16
C GLY A 53 14.02 -0.70 3.84
N CYS A 54 14.84 0.13 3.17
CA CYS A 54 14.52 0.67 1.85
C CYS A 54 14.52 -0.43 0.77
N VAL A 55 15.51 -1.33 0.77
CA VAL A 55 15.58 -2.45 -0.19
C VAL A 55 14.38 -3.39 -0.04
N ILE A 56 14.03 -3.76 1.20
CA ILE A 56 12.87 -4.60 1.47
C ILE A 56 11.57 -3.88 1.10
N GLY A 57 11.41 -2.62 1.49
CA GLY A 57 10.25 -1.81 1.12
C GLY A 57 10.10 -1.63 -0.39
N ALA A 58 11.20 -1.53 -1.13
CA ALA A 58 11.21 -1.48 -2.59
C ALA A 58 10.71 -2.81 -3.19
N ALA A 59 11.19 -3.95 -2.70
CA ALA A 59 10.74 -5.26 -3.13
C ALA A 59 9.23 -5.46 -2.86
N ILE A 60 8.78 -5.11 -1.65
CA ILE A 60 7.35 -5.16 -1.28
C ILE A 60 6.54 -4.16 -2.12
N SER A 61 7.12 -3.09 -2.66
CA SER A 61 6.38 -2.15 -3.51
C SER A 61 6.05 -2.70 -4.89
N LEU A 62 6.83 -3.66 -5.42
CA LEU A 62 6.67 -4.15 -6.79
C LEU A 62 5.28 -4.77 -7.04
N PRO A 63 4.73 -5.65 -6.18
CA PRO A 63 3.36 -6.15 -6.34
C PRO A 63 2.28 -5.05 -6.25
N TYR A 64 2.57 -3.95 -5.54
CA TYR A 64 1.61 -2.88 -5.26
C TYR A 64 1.73 -1.71 -6.25
N LEU A 65 2.57 -1.81 -7.30
CA LEU A 65 2.65 -0.78 -8.35
C LEU A 65 1.32 -0.60 -9.07
N ALA A 66 0.58 -1.69 -9.22
CA ALA A 66 -0.73 -1.78 -9.83
C ALA A 66 -1.89 -1.54 -8.85
N TYR A 67 -1.60 -1.20 -7.58
CA TYR A 67 -2.62 -0.95 -6.58
C TYR A 67 -3.50 0.24 -6.99
N ILE A 68 -4.78 -0.03 -7.18
CA ILE A 68 -5.83 0.96 -7.41
C ILE A 68 -6.99 0.61 -6.48
N SER A 69 -7.41 1.58 -5.67
CA SER A 69 -8.64 1.46 -4.87
C SER A 69 -9.82 1.77 -5.79
N ALA A 70 -10.64 0.76 -6.07
CA ALA A 70 -11.85 0.90 -6.89
C ALA A 70 -13.08 0.82 -5.98
N GLY A 71 -13.98 1.81 -6.09
CA GLY A 71 -15.29 1.79 -5.42
C GLY A 71 -15.27 1.77 -3.89
N GLY A 72 -14.18 2.24 -3.26
CA GLY A 72 -14.02 2.23 -1.79
C GLY A 72 -13.58 0.88 -1.21
N THR A 73 -13.36 -0.13 -2.05
CA THR A 73 -12.77 -1.40 -1.63
C THR A 73 -11.26 -1.37 -1.80
N VAL A 74 -10.54 -1.62 -0.70
CA VAL A 74 -9.09 -1.72 -0.67
C VAL A 74 -8.75 -3.20 -0.68
N PRO A 75 -8.29 -3.75 -1.81
CA PRO A 75 -8.27 -5.19 -1.95
C PRO A 75 -7.03 -5.83 -1.30
N MET A 76 -6.01 -5.01 -1.02
CA MET A 76 -4.90 -5.30 -0.13
C MET A 76 -4.43 -3.98 0.51
N ASP A 77 -3.98 -3.99 1.77
CA ASP A 77 -3.42 -2.82 2.42
C ASP A 77 -1.90 -2.68 2.15
N PRO A 78 -1.45 -1.73 1.30
CA PRO A 78 -0.02 -1.51 1.04
C PRO A 78 0.73 -0.93 2.24
N GLY A 79 0.08 -0.13 3.08
CA GLY A 79 0.71 0.50 4.24
C GLY A 79 1.04 -0.54 5.31
N LEU A 80 0.11 -1.47 5.57
CA LEU A 80 0.33 -2.53 6.54
C LEU A 80 1.40 -3.52 6.06
N ALA A 81 1.32 -3.92 4.78
CA ALA A 81 2.32 -4.78 4.16
C ALA A 81 3.72 -4.15 4.17
N GLY A 82 3.82 -2.85 3.86
CA GLY A 82 5.08 -2.12 3.87
C GLY A 82 5.67 -1.90 5.26
N THR A 83 4.84 -1.69 6.28
CA THR A 83 5.31 -1.48 7.65
C THR A 83 5.65 -2.79 8.35
N LEU A 84 4.66 -3.65 8.58
CA LEU A 84 4.84 -4.93 9.27
C LEU A 84 5.65 -5.92 8.44
N GLY A 85 5.42 -6.00 7.13
CA GLY A 85 6.20 -6.89 6.26
C GLY A 85 7.68 -6.55 6.28
N THR A 86 8.04 -5.26 6.23
CA THR A 86 9.44 -4.83 6.37
C THR A 86 9.98 -5.10 7.78
N ALA A 87 9.22 -4.77 8.83
CA ALA A 87 9.65 -4.97 10.21
C ALA A 87 9.96 -6.44 10.52
N LEU A 88 9.06 -7.34 10.11
CA LEU A 88 9.22 -8.78 10.32
C LEU A 88 10.33 -9.38 9.45
N ALA A 89 10.46 -8.94 8.20
CA ALA A 89 11.53 -9.39 7.32
C ALA A 89 12.91 -8.98 7.84
N MET A 90 13.05 -7.73 8.33
CA MET A 90 14.28 -7.26 8.98
C MET A 90 14.55 -8.01 10.28
N ALA A 91 13.52 -8.25 11.11
CA ALA A 91 13.66 -9.03 12.33
C ALA A 91 14.10 -10.47 12.05
N ALA A 92 13.64 -11.07 10.96
CA ALA A 92 13.99 -12.43 10.53
C ALA A 92 15.30 -12.51 9.73
N ASN A 93 15.94 -11.39 9.39
CA ASN A 93 17.04 -11.34 8.42
C ASN A 93 16.70 -12.05 7.10
N ALA A 94 15.46 -11.88 6.64
CA ALA A 94 14.94 -12.51 5.44
C ALA A 94 15.45 -11.80 4.17
N SER A 95 15.56 -12.54 3.07
CA SER A 95 15.84 -11.93 1.77
C SER A 95 14.63 -11.09 1.30
N PRO A 96 14.83 -10.13 0.38
CA PRO A 96 13.73 -9.30 -0.14
C PRO A 96 12.60 -10.13 -0.77
N GLU A 97 12.92 -11.27 -1.39
CA GLU A 97 11.93 -12.16 -2.01
C GLU A 97 11.05 -12.84 -0.94
N VAL A 98 11.67 -13.30 0.14
CA VAL A 98 10.94 -13.85 1.29
C VAL A 98 10.10 -12.76 1.95
N ALA A 99 10.61 -11.53 2.05
CA ALA A 99 9.86 -10.40 2.58
C ALA A 99 8.56 -10.12 1.79
N VAL A 100 8.61 -10.19 0.45
CA VAL A 100 7.41 -10.07 -0.38
C VAL A 100 6.39 -11.16 -0.05
N SER A 101 6.85 -12.42 0.09
CA SER A 101 5.96 -13.54 0.42
C SER A 101 5.28 -13.38 1.78
N MET A 102 5.98 -12.79 2.76
CA MET A 102 5.42 -12.49 4.08
C MET A 102 4.47 -11.29 4.06
N ALA A 103 4.77 -10.27 3.25
CA ALA A 103 4.03 -9.02 3.20
C ALA A 103 2.64 -9.16 2.56
N VAL A 104 2.48 -10.09 1.59
CA VAL A 104 1.21 -10.29 0.89
C VAL A 104 0.08 -10.73 1.83
N PRO A 105 0.22 -11.80 2.65
CA PRO A 105 -0.80 -12.18 3.64
C PRO A 105 -1.04 -11.09 4.69
N ILE A 106 0.01 -10.37 5.10
CA ILE A 106 -0.11 -9.27 6.08
C ILE A 106 -0.98 -8.14 5.52
N GLY A 107 -0.75 -7.71 4.27
CA GLY A 107 -1.58 -6.69 3.61
C GLY A 107 -3.03 -7.14 3.46
N LEU A 108 -3.26 -8.44 3.33
CA LEU A 108 -4.57 -9.04 3.24
C LEU A 108 -5.36 -8.97 4.54
N LEU A 109 -4.69 -9.27 5.66
CA LEU A 109 -5.24 -9.07 7.01
C LEU A 109 -5.59 -7.59 7.23
N GLY A 110 -4.77 -6.68 6.70
CA GLY A 110 -5.04 -5.24 6.70
C GLY A 110 -6.37 -4.88 6.05
N THR A 111 -6.73 -5.50 4.93
CA THR A 111 -8.04 -5.30 4.29
C THR A 111 -9.20 -5.73 5.20
N VAL A 112 -9.06 -6.83 5.94
CA VAL A 112 -10.11 -7.28 6.88
C VAL A 112 -10.27 -6.27 8.01
N ILE A 113 -9.16 -5.81 8.59
CA ILE A 113 -9.16 -4.76 9.63
C ILE A 113 -9.78 -3.48 9.09
N TRP A 114 -9.47 -3.11 7.85
CA TRP A 114 -10.02 -1.94 7.17
C TRP A 114 -11.53 -2.03 6.97
N ILE A 115 -12.05 -3.17 6.53
CA ILE A 115 -13.50 -3.39 6.36
C ILE A 115 -14.21 -3.34 7.73
N ALA A 116 -13.62 -3.93 8.77
CA ALA A 116 -14.15 -3.85 10.11
C ALA A 116 -14.18 -2.40 10.63
N HIS A 117 -13.11 -1.64 10.39
CA HIS A 117 -13.03 -0.21 10.70
C HIS A 117 -14.16 0.57 10.01
N MET A 118 -14.32 0.41 8.69
CA MET A 118 -15.40 1.06 7.94
C MET A 118 -16.80 0.69 8.47
N THR A 119 -16.98 -0.53 8.95
CA THR A 119 -18.25 -0.98 9.53
C THR A 119 -18.56 -0.27 10.85
N VAL A 120 -17.55 -0.06 11.70
CA VAL A 120 -17.71 0.66 12.97
C VAL A 120 -17.96 2.14 12.73
N ASP A 121 -17.32 2.73 11.71
CA ASP A 121 -17.49 4.15 11.36
C ASP A 121 -18.94 4.55 11.06
N ILE A 122 -19.77 3.60 10.60
CA ILE A 122 -21.22 3.80 10.43
C ILE A 122 -21.89 4.22 11.74
N SER A 123 -21.42 3.72 12.88
CA SER A 123 -21.94 4.10 14.20
C SER A 123 -21.63 5.56 14.53
N PHE A 124 -20.44 6.04 14.15
CA PHE A 124 -20.06 7.44 14.35
C PHE A 124 -20.83 8.38 13.43
N LEU A 125 -21.18 7.94 12.21
CA LEU A 125 -22.06 8.69 11.31
C LEU A 125 -23.45 8.91 11.94
N HIS A 126 -24.07 7.88 12.52
CA HIS A 126 -25.34 8.06 13.24
C HIS A 126 -25.25 9.03 14.43
N MET A 127 -24.08 9.18 15.05
CA MET A 127 -23.86 10.18 16.10
C MET A 127 -23.77 11.60 15.53
N ILE A 128 -23.20 11.75 14.33
CA ILE A 128 -23.15 13.01 13.59
C ILE A 128 -24.56 13.42 13.15
N ASP A 129 -25.36 12.49 12.64
CA ASP A 129 -26.75 12.75 12.23
C ASP A 129 -27.57 13.33 13.40
N LYS A 130 -27.48 12.71 14.58
CA LYS A 130 -28.14 13.24 15.79
C LYS A 130 -27.63 14.62 16.22
N ALA A 131 -26.35 14.91 16.00
CA ALA A 131 -25.78 16.22 16.31
C ALA A 131 -26.17 17.28 15.27
N ALA A 132 -26.48 16.86 14.03
CA ALA A 132 -27.01 17.70 12.97
C ALA A 132 -28.48 18.08 13.23
N ASP A 133 -29.30 17.16 13.75
CA ASP A 133 -30.67 17.45 14.20
C ASP A 133 -30.70 18.53 15.30
N ASP A 134 -29.70 18.52 16.18
CA ASP A 134 -29.52 19.51 17.25
C ASP A 134 -28.96 20.87 16.74
N LEU A 135 -28.68 21.02 15.43
CA LEU A 135 -27.99 22.17 14.81
C LEU A 135 -26.68 22.57 15.51
N ASN A 136 -26.00 21.61 16.15
CA ASN A 136 -24.82 21.89 16.97
C ASN A 136 -23.53 21.61 16.19
N SER A 137 -23.09 22.58 15.39
CA SER A 137 -21.87 22.48 14.57
C SER A 137 -20.62 22.13 15.38
N LYS A 138 -20.48 22.66 16.60
CA LYS A 138 -19.33 22.38 17.48
C LYS A 138 -19.27 20.91 17.93
N LYS A 139 -20.42 20.26 18.05
CA LYS A 139 -20.52 18.83 18.41
C LYS A 139 -20.17 17.96 17.20
N ILE A 140 -20.62 18.34 16.01
CA ILE A 140 -20.24 17.70 14.74
C ILE A 140 -18.73 17.75 14.55
N ASP A 141 -18.12 18.93 14.69
CA ASP A 141 -16.67 19.11 14.51
C ASP A 141 -15.85 18.22 15.46
N ARG A 142 -16.26 18.13 16.73
CA ARG A 142 -15.56 17.28 17.72
C ARG A 142 -15.73 15.80 17.43
N ILE A 143 -16.93 15.37 17.10
CA ILE A 143 -17.20 13.96 16.79
C ILE A 143 -16.38 13.58 15.57
N GLN A 144 -16.45 14.35 14.49
CA GLN A 144 -15.74 14.06 13.24
C GLN A 144 -14.21 14.09 13.40
N MET A 145 -13.66 15.02 14.19
CA MET A 145 -12.21 15.20 14.29
C MET A 145 -11.53 14.25 15.29
N PHE A 146 -12.20 13.91 16.41
CA PHE A 146 -11.54 13.19 17.51
C PHE A 146 -11.97 11.74 17.66
N ILE A 147 -13.26 11.42 17.52
CA ILE A 147 -13.77 10.09 17.89
C ILE A 147 -13.35 9.01 16.87
N PRO A 148 -13.63 9.15 15.57
CA PRO A 148 -13.13 8.23 14.54
C PRO A 148 -11.61 8.19 14.51
N GLN A 149 -10.94 9.33 14.73
CA GLN A 149 -9.49 9.39 14.67
C GLN A 149 -8.81 8.63 15.81
N LEU A 150 -9.36 8.73 17.02
CA LEU A 150 -8.87 7.96 18.16
C LEU A 150 -9.14 6.46 17.94
N PHE A 151 -10.31 6.11 17.43
CA PHE A 151 -10.64 4.73 17.09
C PHE A 151 -9.69 4.16 16.03
N LEU A 152 -9.45 4.92 14.96
CA LEU A 152 -8.51 4.58 13.90
C LEU A 152 -7.09 4.37 14.45
N MET A 153 -6.64 5.24 15.36
CA MET A 153 -5.33 5.10 16.01
C MET A 153 -5.27 3.79 16.81
N LEU A 154 -6.29 3.46 17.59
CA LEU A 154 -6.29 2.25 18.41
C LEU A 154 -6.33 0.98 17.54
N ILE A 155 -7.21 0.93 16.54
CA ILE A 155 -7.36 -0.25 15.67
C ILE A 155 -6.15 -0.47 14.75
N SER A 156 -5.34 0.57 14.51
CA SER A 156 -4.15 0.48 13.67
C SER A 156 -2.88 0.25 14.47
N VAL A 157 -2.67 1.01 15.55
CA VAL A 157 -1.44 0.95 16.36
C VAL A 157 -1.40 -0.33 17.19
N ILE A 158 -2.51 -0.75 17.81
CA ILE A 158 -2.51 -1.89 18.75
C ILE A 158 -2.18 -3.20 18.03
N PRO A 159 -2.84 -3.57 16.91
CA PRO A 159 -2.51 -4.82 16.23
C PRO A 159 -1.09 -4.84 15.68
N VAL A 160 -0.64 -3.71 15.10
CA VAL A 160 0.75 -3.58 14.59
C VAL A 160 1.76 -3.69 15.72
N PHE A 161 1.51 -3.07 16.86
CA PHE A 161 2.36 -3.18 18.04
C PHE A 161 2.49 -4.63 18.51
N ILE A 162 1.36 -5.33 18.65
CA ILE A 162 1.34 -6.74 19.10
C ILE A 162 2.15 -7.60 18.11
N VAL A 163 1.87 -7.47 16.82
CA VAL A 163 2.54 -8.25 15.78
C VAL A 163 4.04 -7.93 15.68
N ALA A 164 4.42 -6.65 15.76
CA ALA A 164 5.82 -6.24 15.73
C ALA A 164 6.59 -6.71 16.97
N TYR A 165 5.96 -6.74 18.15
CA TYR A 165 6.62 -7.14 19.40
C TYR A 165 6.70 -8.66 19.58
N PHE A 166 5.61 -9.39 19.34
CA PHE A 166 5.57 -10.85 19.47
C PHE A 166 6.09 -11.58 18.22
N GLY A 167 6.35 -10.85 17.14
CA GLY A 167 6.98 -11.35 15.93
C GLY A 167 6.04 -12.12 14.99
N SER A 168 6.65 -12.79 14.01
CA SER A 168 5.93 -13.49 12.94
C SER A 168 5.14 -14.72 13.42
N GLY A 169 5.38 -15.21 14.63
CA GLY A 169 4.62 -16.30 15.24
C GLY A 169 3.14 -15.96 15.39
N VAL A 170 2.81 -14.74 15.83
CA VAL A 170 1.42 -14.28 15.97
C VAL A 170 0.74 -14.13 14.60
N VAL A 171 1.48 -13.67 13.59
CA VAL A 171 0.95 -13.62 12.22
C VAL A 171 0.65 -15.02 11.73
N LYS A 172 1.55 -15.96 11.98
CA LYS A 172 1.35 -17.36 11.60
C LYS A 172 0.15 -17.97 12.30
N ASP A 173 0.00 -17.79 13.61
CA ASP A 173 -1.16 -18.31 14.36
C ASP A 173 -2.48 -17.69 13.89
N ILE A 174 -2.49 -16.39 13.54
CA ILE A 174 -3.68 -15.72 12.97
C ILE A 174 -3.99 -16.24 11.57
N LEU A 175 -2.97 -16.46 10.73
CA LEU A 175 -3.13 -17.03 9.41
C LEU A 175 -3.63 -18.47 9.50
N ASP A 176 -3.04 -19.30 10.36
CA ASP A 176 -3.43 -20.69 10.63
C ASP A 176 -4.86 -20.75 11.22
N ALA A 177 -5.27 -19.76 12.03
CA ALA A 177 -6.65 -19.66 12.52
C ALA A 177 -7.66 -19.20 11.43
N LEU A 178 -7.19 -18.47 10.42
CA LEU A 178 -7.96 -18.05 9.25
C LEU A 178 -7.83 -19.02 8.07
N GLU A 179 -6.99 -20.06 8.19
CA GLU A 179 -6.77 -21.06 7.16
C GLU A 179 -8.10 -21.75 6.81
N GLY A 180 -8.32 -21.91 5.51
CA GLY A 180 -9.56 -22.44 4.95
C GLY A 180 -10.02 -21.65 3.74
N LYS A 181 -11.32 -21.74 3.44
CA LYS A 181 -11.93 -21.05 2.30
C LYS A 181 -11.76 -19.52 2.31
N PRO A 182 -11.87 -18.80 3.45
CA PRO A 182 -11.78 -17.34 3.45
C PRO A 182 -10.41 -16.83 3.04
N LEU A 183 -9.33 -17.34 3.64
CA LEU A 183 -7.96 -16.91 3.33
C LEU A 183 -7.58 -17.29 1.90
N HIS A 184 -7.91 -18.50 1.44
CA HIS A 184 -7.62 -18.93 0.08
C HIS A 184 -8.32 -18.07 -0.99
N VAL A 185 -9.59 -17.71 -0.79
CA VAL A 185 -10.32 -16.82 -1.70
C VAL A 185 -9.65 -15.44 -1.74
N LEU A 186 -9.24 -14.95 -0.58
CA LEU A 186 -8.64 -13.64 -0.43
C LEU A 186 -7.22 -13.63 -1.04
N GLU A 187 -6.45 -14.72 -0.96
CA GLU A 187 -5.17 -14.92 -1.66
C GLU A 187 -5.32 -14.99 -3.18
N VAL A 188 -6.29 -15.74 -3.70
CA VAL A 188 -6.53 -15.85 -5.14
C VAL A 188 -6.94 -14.50 -5.73
N ILE A 189 -7.85 -13.78 -5.05
CA ILE A 189 -8.24 -12.42 -5.44
C ILE A 189 -7.03 -11.49 -5.30
N GLY A 190 -6.31 -11.57 -4.18
CA GLY A 190 -5.06 -10.89 -3.84
C GLY A 190 -4.02 -10.96 -4.96
N GLY A 191 -3.71 -12.17 -5.42
CA GLY A 191 -2.71 -12.43 -6.44
C GLY A 191 -3.07 -11.95 -7.85
N VAL A 192 -4.37 -11.79 -8.15
CA VAL A 192 -4.83 -11.31 -9.47
C VAL A 192 -4.85 -9.78 -9.55
N LEU A 193 -4.94 -9.07 -8.42
CA LEU A 193 -5.04 -7.59 -8.40
C LEU A 193 -3.84 -6.86 -9.02
N PRO A 194 -2.57 -7.28 -8.78
CA PRO A 194 -1.43 -6.67 -9.46
C PRO A 194 -1.54 -6.79 -10.99
N ALA A 195 -1.96 -7.95 -11.49
CA ALA A 195 -2.17 -8.16 -12.92
C ALA A 195 -3.31 -7.28 -13.45
N LEU A 196 -4.40 -7.13 -12.69
CA LEU A 196 -5.52 -6.27 -13.06
C LEU A 196 -5.10 -4.80 -13.16
N GLY A 197 -4.29 -4.29 -12.22
CA GLY A 197 -3.86 -2.89 -12.28
C GLY A 197 -2.89 -2.60 -13.43
N VAL A 198 -1.95 -3.52 -13.74
CA VAL A 198 -1.12 -3.41 -14.96
C VAL A 198 -2.03 -3.42 -16.20
N ALA A 199 -3.03 -4.31 -16.24
CA ALA A 199 -3.97 -4.39 -17.35
C ALA A 199 -4.85 -3.13 -17.49
N MET A 200 -5.25 -2.48 -16.38
CA MET A 200 -6.01 -1.22 -16.41
C MET A 200 -5.17 -0.06 -16.94
N ILE A 201 -3.91 0.06 -16.50
CA ILE A 201 -2.96 1.05 -17.03
C ILE A 201 -2.73 0.82 -18.51
N LEU A 202 -2.47 -0.44 -18.89
CA LEU A 202 -2.27 -0.81 -20.28
C LEU A 202 -3.53 -0.51 -21.11
N LYS A 203 -4.73 -0.85 -20.63
CA LYS A 203 -5.99 -0.51 -21.29
C LYS A 203 -6.20 0.99 -21.47
N SER A 204 -5.74 1.80 -20.52
CA SER A 204 -5.87 3.26 -20.59
C SER A 204 -4.89 3.90 -21.59
N ILE A 205 -3.73 3.29 -21.83
CA ILE A 205 -2.65 3.86 -22.67
C ILE A 205 -2.59 3.20 -24.05
N MET A 206 -2.98 1.93 -24.14
CA MET A 206 -2.89 1.11 -25.34
C MET A 206 -4.00 1.48 -26.33
N SER A 207 -3.58 2.01 -27.47
CA SER A 207 -4.37 2.19 -28.67
C SER A 207 -3.79 1.30 -29.78
N LYS A 208 -4.45 1.25 -30.94
CA LYS A 208 -3.91 0.54 -32.12
C LYS A 208 -2.53 1.08 -32.52
N ASP A 209 -2.29 2.37 -32.33
CA ASP A 209 -1.05 3.04 -32.73
C ASP A 209 0.06 2.89 -31.68
N THR A 210 -0.29 2.78 -30.38
CA THR A 210 0.69 2.65 -29.29
C THR A 210 1.02 1.20 -28.93
N ALA A 211 0.23 0.22 -29.38
CA ALA A 211 0.46 -1.19 -29.12
C ALA A 211 1.83 -1.69 -29.61
N ALA A 212 2.30 -1.20 -30.77
CA ALA A 212 3.61 -1.56 -31.31
C ALA A 212 4.76 -1.12 -30.38
N PHE A 213 4.66 0.06 -29.77
CA PHE A 213 5.65 0.57 -28.82
C PHE A 213 5.65 -0.23 -27.50
N TYR A 214 4.50 -0.71 -27.05
CA TYR A 214 4.41 -1.60 -25.89
C TYR A 214 5.15 -2.92 -26.13
N PHE A 215 4.89 -3.59 -27.26
CA PHE A 215 5.59 -4.84 -27.59
C PHE A 215 7.09 -4.64 -27.81
N LEU A 216 7.50 -3.51 -28.39
CA LEU A 216 8.91 -3.15 -28.50
C LEU A 216 9.55 -3.03 -27.11
N GLY A 217 8.93 -2.29 -26.19
CA GLY A 217 9.40 -2.16 -24.80
C GLY A 217 9.46 -3.51 -24.07
N PHE A 218 8.49 -4.39 -24.30
CA PHE A 218 8.48 -5.75 -23.76
C PHE A 218 9.69 -6.56 -24.24
N VAL A 219 10.02 -6.51 -25.53
CA VAL A 219 11.19 -7.22 -26.07
C VAL A 219 12.49 -6.67 -25.46
N LEU A 220 12.62 -5.35 -25.38
CA LEU A 220 13.79 -4.70 -24.79
C LEU A 220 13.97 -5.05 -23.30
N ALA A 221 12.90 -5.14 -22.52
CA ALA A 221 12.96 -5.42 -21.10
C ALA A 221 13.16 -6.91 -20.79
N VAL A 222 12.44 -7.81 -21.49
CA VAL A 222 12.41 -9.24 -21.15
C VAL A 222 13.47 -10.05 -21.87
N TYR A 223 13.73 -9.78 -23.15
CA TYR A 223 14.67 -10.58 -23.94
C TYR A 223 16.09 -9.99 -23.97
N LEU A 224 16.19 -8.66 -23.92
CA LEU A 224 17.50 -7.99 -23.87
C LEU A 224 17.93 -7.66 -22.43
N GLU A 225 17.08 -7.95 -21.44
CA GLU A 225 17.32 -7.72 -20.00
C GLU A 225 17.83 -6.30 -19.68
N LEU A 226 17.41 -5.32 -20.48
CA LEU A 226 17.87 -3.95 -20.32
C LEU A 226 17.34 -3.35 -19.00
N PRO A 227 18.16 -2.58 -18.27
CA PRO A 227 17.70 -1.88 -17.08
C PRO A 227 16.47 -1.01 -17.39
N ILE A 228 15.50 -0.97 -16.47
CA ILE A 228 14.26 -0.19 -16.62
C ILE A 228 14.55 1.28 -16.96
N ILE A 229 15.62 1.84 -16.39
CA ILE A 229 16.07 3.21 -16.69
C ILE A 229 16.45 3.36 -18.16
N ALA A 230 17.20 2.41 -18.73
CA ALA A 230 17.61 2.44 -20.13
C ALA A 230 16.40 2.33 -21.06
N VAL A 231 15.48 1.40 -20.76
CA VAL A 231 14.22 1.26 -21.53
C VAL A 231 13.38 2.53 -21.45
N SER A 232 13.33 3.19 -20.29
CA SER A 232 12.58 4.44 -20.10
C SER A 232 13.16 5.61 -20.91
N ILE A 233 14.50 5.72 -20.98
CA ILE A 233 15.17 6.73 -21.80
C ILE A 233 14.88 6.49 -23.28
N LEU A 234 14.98 5.24 -23.76
CA LEU A 234 14.66 4.89 -25.14
C LEU A 234 13.18 5.17 -25.46
N ALA A 235 12.27 4.86 -24.54
CA ALA A 235 10.85 5.17 -24.69
C ALA A 235 10.62 6.69 -24.79
N PHE A 236 11.29 7.50 -23.96
CA PHE A 236 11.19 8.96 -24.02
C PHE A 236 11.69 9.53 -25.35
N ILE A 237 12.85 9.09 -25.83
CA ILE A 237 13.41 9.52 -27.13
C ILE A 237 12.44 9.14 -28.26
N THR A 238 11.94 7.92 -28.24
CA THR A 238 11.01 7.41 -29.27
C THR A 238 9.70 8.20 -29.24
N ALA A 239 9.14 8.46 -28.06
CA ALA A 239 7.93 9.27 -27.90
C ALA A 239 8.14 10.71 -28.37
N PHE A 240 9.28 11.33 -28.07
CA PHE A 240 9.63 12.67 -28.53
C PHE A 240 9.68 12.74 -30.07
N VAL A 241 10.39 11.80 -30.70
CA VAL A 241 10.48 11.73 -32.17
C VAL A 241 9.11 11.46 -32.81
N TYR A 242 8.34 10.52 -32.25
CA TYR A 242 7.00 10.21 -32.74
C TYR A 242 6.07 11.42 -32.67
N THR A 243 6.11 12.17 -31.56
CA THR A 243 5.30 13.38 -31.38
C THR A 243 5.71 14.47 -32.38
N GLN A 244 7.01 14.67 -32.64
CA GLN A 244 7.48 15.64 -33.64
C GLN A 244 7.06 15.29 -35.08
N LEU A 245 6.96 14.00 -35.41
CA LEU A 245 6.55 13.54 -36.73
C LEU A 245 5.04 13.62 -36.95
N PHE A 246 4.23 13.31 -35.93
CA PHE A 246 2.77 13.26 -36.04
C PHE A 246 2.05 14.56 -35.66
N PHE A 247 2.59 15.37 -34.74
CA PHE A 247 2.00 16.64 -34.30
C PHE A 247 2.72 17.86 -34.86
N LYS A 248 3.22 17.80 -36.11
CA LYS A 248 3.56 19.03 -36.81
C LYS A 248 2.32 19.94 -36.79
N PRO A 249 2.42 21.19 -36.30
CA PRO A 249 1.37 22.16 -36.55
C PRO A 249 1.27 22.23 -38.08
N ASN A 250 0.07 22.03 -38.63
CA ASN A 250 -0.19 22.34 -40.02
C ASN A 250 0.25 23.80 -40.22
N GLN A 251 1.44 23.98 -40.82
CA GLN A 251 1.88 25.26 -41.32
C GLN A 251 0.99 25.55 -42.52
N VAL A 252 -0.06 26.33 -42.27
CA VAL A 252 -0.70 27.17 -43.29
C VAL A 252 0.29 28.23 -43.72
#